data_AF-A0AAD6VF52-F1
#
_entry.id   AF-A0AAD6VF52-F1
#
_cell.length_a   1.000
_cell.length_b   1.000
_cell.length_c   1.000
_cell.angle_alpha   90.00
_cell.angle_beta   90.00
_cell.angle_gamma   90.00
#
_symmetry.space_group_name_H-M   'P 1'
#
loop_
_entity.id
_entity.type
_entity.pdbx_description
1 polymer ?
#
loop_
_entity_poly.entity_id
_entity_poly.type
_entity_poly.pdbx_seq_one_letter_code
_entity_poly.pdbx_strand_id
1 'polypeptide(L)'
;PSARKCSGFPFPHSGHGKNASEEYPYAEHASRSLPWTYCSNPDGSLTLRAVMCRNECDAGQTCCKPCHALSKLELLQSMVERARDGVNENSNYAFYSFPRLINVRRKKDHRISYLRLGKLNAAKRIATQSRALADHKRFLRAVGTGKVER
;
A
#
# COMPACT_ATOMS: atom_id res chain seq x y z
N PRO A 1 -35.71 30.99 10.46
CA PRO A 1 -35.30 29.75 9.77
C PRO A 1 -34.14 29.08 10.52
N SER A 2 -34.35 27.89 11.08
CA SER A 2 -33.32 27.15 11.80
C SER A 2 -32.19 26.76 10.85
N ALA A 3 -30.95 27.14 11.19
CA ALA A 3 -29.76 26.73 10.45
C ALA A 3 -29.67 25.19 10.45
N ARG A 4 -29.50 24.59 9.27
CA ARG A 4 -29.30 23.14 9.15
C ARG A 4 -27.83 22.81 9.40
N LYS A 5 -27.57 21.68 10.05
CA LYS A 5 -26.20 21.18 10.24
C LYS A 5 -25.58 20.79 8.90
N CYS A 6 -24.30 21.11 8.73
CA CYS A 6 -23.57 20.77 7.50
C CYS A 6 -23.28 19.27 7.42
N SER A 7 -23.72 18.64 6.33
CA SER A 7 -23.49 17.22 6.05
C SER A 7 -22.07 16.88 5.61
N GLY A 8 -21.26 17.87 5.18
CA GLY A 8 -19.89 17.65 4.70
C GLY A 8 -19.83 17.06 3.29
N PHE A 9 -18.69 16.47 2.93
CA PHE A 9 -18.46 15.80 1.66
C PHE A 9 -18.37 14.28 1.90
N PRO A 10 -19.29 13.46 1.36
CA PRO A 10 -19.23 12.02 1.53
C PRO A 10 -18.06 11.42 0.74
N PHE A 11 -17.16 10.69 1.41
CA PHE A 11 -16.08 9.98 0.74
C PHE A 11 -16.60 8.63 0.22
N PRO A 12 -16.37 8.29 -1.07
CA PRO A 12 -16.87 7.05 -1.64
C PRO A 12 -16.10 5.85 -1.12
N HIS A 13 -16.74 4.69 -1.18
CA HIS A 13 -16.09 3.40 -0.97
C HIS A 13 -16.53 2.42 -2.07
N SER A 14 -15.70 1.42 -2.38
CA SER A 14 -15.93 0.47 -3.48
C SER A 14 -17.07 -0.53 -3.26
N GLY A 15 -17.67 -0.58 -2.06
CA GLY A 15 -18.82 -1.44 -1.74
C GLY A 15 -18.51 -2.95 -1.63
N HIS A 16 -17.28 -3.39 -1.87
CA HIS A 16 -16.87 -4.81 -1.82
C HIS A 16 -16.62 -5.35 -0.40
N GLY A 17 -17.53 -5.08 0.53
CA GLY A 17 -17.35 -5.44 1.95
C GLY A 17 -16.30 -4.60 2.69
N LYS A 18 -15.79 -3.56 2.02
CA LYS A 18 -14.87 -2.56 2.60
C LYS A 18 -15.65 -1.31 2.96
N ASN A 19 -15.35 -0.79 4.14
CA ASN A 19 -15.86 0.50 4.59
C ASN A 19 -14.97 1.64 4.07
N ALA A 20 -15.47 2.87 4.11
CA ALA A 20 -14.73 4.02 3.60
C ALA A 20 -13.43 4.30 4.39
N SER A 21 -13.36 3.86 5.65
CA SER A 21 -12.13 3.97 6.46
C SER A 21 -11.02 3.05 5.94
N GLU A 22 -11.35 1.89 5.37
CA GLU A 22 -10.37 0.98 4.78
C GLU A 22 -9.85 1.40 3.42
N GLU A 23 -10.41 2.45 2.81
CA GLU A 23 -10.03 2.96 1.49
C GLU A 23 -9.45 4.38 1.57
N TYR A 24 -9.76 5.10 2.64
CA TYR A 24 -9.26 6.46 2.84
C TYR A 24 -7.73 6.50 3.06
N PRO A 25 -6.99 7.34 2.32
CA PRO A 25 -5.54 7.43 2.44
C PRO A 25 -5.12 8.32 3.62
N TYR A 26 -5.25 7.83 4.86
CA TYR A 26 -4.94 8.60 6.07
C TYR A 26 -3.54 9.21 6.10
N ALA A 27 -2.55 8.53 5.49
CA ALA A 27 -1.17 9.00 5.45
C ALA A 27 -0.99 10.32 4.67
N GLU A 28 -1.95 10.72 3.83
CA GLU A 28 -1.93 12.02 3.17
C GLU A 28 -2.05 13.18 4.18
N HIS A 29 -2.72 13.00 5.32
CA HIS A 29 -2.77 14.01 6.39
C HIS A 29 -1.44 14.19 7.12
N ALA A 30 -0.60 13.15 7.12
CA ALA A 30 0.74 13.23 7.72
C ALA A 30 1.76 13.84 6.76
N SER A 31 1.55 13.71 5.45
CA SER A 31 2.48 14.21 4.42
C SER A 31 2.14 15.59 3.90
N ARG A 32 0.89 16.06 4.06
CA ARG A 32 0.40 17.33 3.55
C ARG A 32 -0.53 18.01 4.55
N SER A 33 -0.52 19.34 4.55
CA SER A 33 -1.56 20.12 5.23
C SER A 33 -2.81 20.14 4.35
N LEU A 34 -3.80 19.30 4.68
CA LEU A 34 -5.04 19.17 3.92
C LEU A 34 -6.09 20.16 4.45
N PRO A 35 -6.85 20.86 3.57
CA PRO A 35 -7.86 21.83 3.99
C PRO A 35 -9.17 21.19 4.50
N TRP A 36 -9.15 19.90 4.84
CA TRP A 36 -10.27 19.16 5.40
C TRP A 36 -9.80 18.19 6.49
N THR A 37 -10.71 17.85 7.40
CA THR A 37 -10.61 16.73 8.32
C THR A 37 -11.54 15.59 7.89
N TYR A 38 -11.41 14.43 8.50
CA TYR A 38 -12.28 13.27 8.28
C TYR A 38 -13.16 13.00 9.50
N CYS A 39 -14.37 12.53 9.26
CA CYS A 39 -15.34 12.11 10.27
C CYS A 39 -15.83 10.71 9.91
N SER A 40 -15.58 9.74 10.78
CA SER A 40 -16.14 8.39 10.65
C SER A 40 -17.55 8.37 11.23
N ASN A 41 -18.49 7.84 10.46
CA ASN A 41 -19.88 7.69 10.88
C ASN A 41 -20.12 6.28 11.45
N PRO A 42 -21.15 6.08 12.30
CA PRO A 42 -21.46 4.78 12.90
C PRO A 42 -21.79 3.67 11.89
N ASP A 43 -22.25 4.04 10.69
CA ASP A 43 -22.54 3.12 9.57
C ASP A 43 -21.28 2.69 8.81
N GLY A 44 -20.09 3.14 9.22
CA GLY A 44 -18.82 2.87 8.56
C GLY A 44 -18.54 3.77 7.35
N SER A 45 -19.44 4.69 7.02
CA SER A 45 -19.17 5.71 6.01
C SER A 45 -18.20 6.77 6.54
N LEU A 46 -17.53 7.47 5.63
CA LEU A 46 -16.57 8.52 5.97
C LEU A 46 -16.98 9.82 5.30
N THR A 47 -16.99 10.90 6.08
CA THR A 47 -17.34 12.23 5.61
C THR A 47 -16.15 13.15 5.80
N LEU A 48 -15.80 13.90 4.76
CA LEU A 48 -14.79 14.94 4.83
C LEU A 48 -15.43 16.27 5.17
N ARG A 49 -14.78 17.03 6.05
CA ARG A 49 -15.26 18.33 6.50
C ARG A 49 -14.16 19.35 6.33
N ALA A 50 -14.44 20.43 5.60
CA ALA A 50 -13.47 21.51 5.43
C ALA A 50 -13.08 22.07 6.82
N VAL A 51 -11.81 22.44 7.01
CA VAL A 51 -11.33 23.02 8.28
C VAL A 51 -12.12 24.30 8.63
N MET A 52 -12.48 25.08 7.61
CA MET A 52 -13.27 26.31 7.75
C MET A 52 -14.79 26.05 7.90
N CYS A 53 -15.23 24.81 8.04
CA CYS A 53 -16.64 24.47 8.20
C CYS A 53 -17.15 24.90 9.58
N ARG A 54 -18.16 25.79 9.62
CA ARG A 54 -18.84 26.21 10.85
C ARG A 54 -19.95 25.25 11.32
N ASN A 55 -20.02 24.06 10.71
CA ASN A 55 -21.07 23.07 10.93
C ASN A 55 -22.52 23.54 10.63
N GLU A 56 -22.68 24.65 9.91
CA GLU A 56 -23.97 25.24 9.56
C GLU A 56 -24.08 25.46 8.06
N CYS A 57 -25.30 25.41 7.53
CA CYS A 57 -25.62 25.66 6.12
C CYS A 57 -26.70 26.73 5.98
N ASP A 58 -26.62 27.48 4.88
CA ASP A 58 -27.64 28.44 4.47
C ASP A 58 -28.98 27.72 4.25
N ALA A 59 -30.09 28.46 4.40
CA ALA A 59 -31.42 27.90 4.23
C ALA A 59 -31.59 27.26 2.84
N GLY A 60 -32.06 26.01 2.82
CA GLY A 60 -32.22 25.22 1.59
C GLY A 60 -30.99 24.41 1.16
N GLN A 61 -29.82 24.59 1.79
CA GLN A 61 -28.62 23.81 1.50
C GLN A 61 -28.39 22.69 2.51
N THR A 62 -27.77 21.60 2.05
CA THR A 62 -27.35 20.46 2.89
C THR A 62 -25.86 20.51 3.24
N CYS A 63 -25.07 21.29 2.51
CA CYS A 63 -23.63 21.38 2.66
C CYS A 63 -23.15 22.83 2.48
N CYS A 64 -22.21 23.27 3.32
CA CYS A 64 -21.72 24.64 3.30
C CYS A 64 -20.71 24.86 2.15
N LYS A 65 -20.53 26.11 1.73
CA LYS A 65 -19.63 26.47 0.61
C LYS A 65 -18.20 25.89 0.77
N PRO A 66 -17.53 25.96 1.93
CA PRO A 66 -16.22 25.34 2.12
C PRO A 66 -16.20 23.83 1.89
N CYS A 67 -17.18 23.09 2.44
CA CYS A 67 -17.26 21.64 2.25
C CYS A 67 -17.62 21.27 0.81
N HIS A 68 -18.47 22.04 0.15
CA HIS A 68 -18.81 21.83 -1.26
C HIS A 68 -17.59 22.08 -2.17
N ALA A 69 -16.76 23.08 -1.85
CA ALA A 69 -15.54 23.39 -2.59
C ALA A 69 -14.48 22.28 -2.55
N LEU A 70 -14.52 21.39 -1.57
CA LEU A 70 -13.61 20.23 -1.50
C LEU A 70 -13.69 19.36 -2.75
N SER A 71 -14.89 19.21 -3.33
CA SER A 71 -15.12 18.40 -4.54
C SER A 71 -14.31 18.88 -5.76
N LYS A 72 -13.82 20.12 -5.74
CA LYS A 72 -13.05 20.74 -6.82
C LYS A 72 -11.54 20.60 -6.63
N LEU A 73 -11.08 20.10 -5.48
CA LEU A 73 -9.65 19.92 -5.22
C LEU A 73 -9.15 18.68 -5.96
N GLU A 74 -8.22 18.86 -6.89
CA GLU A 74 -7.63 17.79 -7.70
C GLU A 74 -7.08 16.64 -6.84
N LEU A 75 -6.46 16.97 -5.71
CA LEU A 75 -5.96 15.97 -4.78
C LEU A 75 -7.10 15.09 -4.26
N LEU A 76 -8.22 15.67 -3.83
CA LEU A 76 -9.36 14.90 -3.35
C LEU A 76 -10.00 14.08 -4.48
N GLN A 77 -10.12 14.63 -5.68
CA GLN A 77 -10.62 13.90 -6.85
C GLN A 77 -9.75 12.66 -7.12
N SER A 78 -8.43 12.81 -7.11
CA SER A 78 -7.50 11.69 -7.31
C SER A 78 -7.59 10.64 -6.18
N MET A 79 -7.92 11.04 -4.95
CA MET A 79 -8.16 10.09 -3.84
C MET A 79 -9.48 9.34 -4.04
N VAL A 80 -10.51 10.04 -4.49
CA VAL A 80 -11.85 9.49 -4.80
C VAL A 80 -11.75 8.47 -5.93
N GLU A 81 -11.07 8.81 -7.03
CA GLU A 81 -10.84 7.91 -8.15
C GLU A 81 -10.10 6.65 -7.69
N ARG A 82 -9.02 6.80 -6.91
CA ARG A 82 -8.27 5.65 -6.39
C ARG A 82 -9.01 4.81 -5.35
N ALA A 83 -9.95 5.40 -4.61
CA ALA A 83 -10.84 4.63 -3.74
C ALA A 83 -11.81 3.77 -4.58
N ARG A 84 -12.32 4.31 -5.69
CA ARG A 84 -13.24 3.60 -6.59
C ARG A 84 -12.56 2.56 -7.47
N ASP A 85 -11.54 2.97 -8.20
CA ASP A 85 -10.88 2.17 -9.25
C ASP A 85 -9.67 1.39 -8.73
N GLY A 86 -9.25 1.71 -7.50
CA GLY A 86 -8.05 1.17 -6.88
C GLY A 86 -6.80 2.01 -7.14
N VAL A 87 -5.85 1.90 -6.22
CA VAL A 87 -4.52 2.52 -6.33
C VAL A 87 -3.63 1.70 -7.29
N ASN A 88 -2.73 2.32 -8.05
CA ASN A 88 -1.71 1.59 -8.83
C ASN A 88 -0.57 1.09 -7.92
N GLU A 89 0.01 -0.08 -8.18
CA GLU A 89 1.15 -0.63 -7.43
C GLU A 89 2.39 0.29 -7.38
N ASN A 90 2.56 1.16 -8.37
CA ASN A 90 3.66 2.14 -8.43
C ASN A 90 3.33 3.49 -7.78
N SER A 91 2.13 3.65 -7.20
CA SER A 91 1.76 4.90 -6.54
C SER A 91 2.54 5.10 -5.24
N ASN A 92 2.64 6.34 -4.78
CA ASN A 92 3.17 6.66 -3.46
C ASN A 92 2.38 5.92 -2.36
N TYR A 93 3.09 5.35 -1.37
CA TYR A 93 2.50 4.64 -0.23
C TYR A 93 1.56 5.50 0.62
N ALA A 94 1.66 6.82 0.55
CA ALA A 94 0.71 7.71 1.22
C ALA A 94 -0.73 7.54 0.72
N PHE A 95 -0.92 7.12 -0.54
CA PHE A 95 -2.23 6.80 -1.10
C PHE A 95 -2.72 5.39 -0.78
N TYR A 96 -1.90 4.57 -0.12
CA TYR A 96 -2.31 3.22 0.21
C TYR A 96 -3.11 3.23 1.50
N SER A 97 -4.26 2.57 1.46
CA SER A 97 -4.96 2.25 2.67
C SER A 97 -4.22 1.18 3.51
N PHE A 98 -4.57 1.11 4.79
CA PHE A 98 -3.91 0.22 5.73
C PHE A 98 -3.94 -1.27 5.31
N PRO A 99 -5.09 -1.86 4.90
CA PRO A 99 -5.11 -3.24 4.40
C PRO A 99 -4.19 -3.45 3.19
N ARG A 100 -4.08 -2.44 2.33
CA ARG A 100 -3.23 -2.50 1.15
C ARG A 100 -1.75 -2.48 1.49
N LEU A 101 -1.34 -1.67 2.47
CA LEU A 101 0.03 -1.68 2.99
C LEU A 101 0.41 -3.04 3.57
N ILE A 102 -0.50 -3.71 4.28
CA ILE A 102 -0.29 -5.09 4.77
C ILE A 102 -0.04 -6.05 3.61
N ASN A 103 -0.84 -5.95 2.53
CA ASN A 103 -0.66 -6.81 1.36
C ASN A 103 0.67 -6.57 0.65
N VAL A 104 1.09 -5.30 0.50
CA VAL A 104 2.42 -4.97 -0.04
C VAL A 104 3.53 -5.56 0.82
N ARG A 105 3.43 -5.41 2.15
CA ARG A 105 4.39 -5.98 3.08
C ARG A 105 4.49 -7.50 2.91
N ARG A 106 3.36 -8.21 2.92
CA ARG A 106 3.31 -9.67 2.72
C ARG A 106 3.95 -10.09 1.39
N LYS A 107 3.63 -9.39 0.29
CA LYS A 107 4.26 -9.64 -1.03
C LYS A 107 5.77 -9.48 -0.97
N LYS A 108 6.27 -8.42 -0.30
CA LYS A 108 7.71 -8.19 -0.12
C LYS A 108 8.37 -9.28 0.73
N ASP A 109 7.75 -9.67 1.84
CA ASP A 109 8.27 -10.72 2.73
C ASP A 109 8.36 -12.08 2.01
N HIS A 110 7.35 -12.40 1.19
CA HIS A 110 7.37 -13.60 0.35
C HIS A 110 8.52 -13.55 -0.67
N ARG A 111 8.72 -12.42 -1.35
CA ARG A 111 9.81 -12.26 -2.33
C ARG A 111 11.19 -12.36 -1.68
N ILE A 112 11.36 -11.77 -0.49
CA ILE A 112 12.60 -11.89 0.27
C ILE A 112 12.88 -13.34 0.63
N SER A 113 11.87 -14.05 1.14
CA SER A 113 11.99 -15.47 1.51
C SER A 113 12.36 -16.34 0.31
N TYR A 114 11.70 -16.12 -0.84
CA TYR A 114 12.01 -16.79 -2.10
C TYR A 114 13.46 -16.56 -2.54
N LEU A 115 13.93 -15.31 -2.54
CA LEU A 115 15.31 -14.98 -2.92
C LEU A 115 16.35 -15.58 -1.96
N ARG A 116 16.06 -15.61 -0.65
CA ARG A 116 16.93 -16.26 0.34
C ARG A 116 17.07 -17.75 0.08
N LEU A 117 15.96 -18.44 -0.19
CA LEU A 117 15.98 -19.86 -0.54
C LEU A 117 16.78 -20.11 -1.83
N GLY A 118 16.57 -19.27 -2.84
CA GLY A 118 17.34 -19.32 -4.10
C GLY A 118 18.84 -19.17 -3.88
N LYS A 119 19.26 -18.20 -3.06
CA LYS A 119 20.68 -18.01 -2.68
C LYS A 119 21.25 -19.22 -1.97
N LEU A 120 20.51 -19.80 -1.01
CA LEU A 120 20.94 -20.99 -0.29
C LEU A 120 21.13 -22.19 -1.24
N ASN A 121 20.18 -22.41 -2.14
CA ASN A 121 20.25 -23.50 -3.10
C ASN A 121 21.41 -23.32 -4.10
N ALA A 122 21.64 -22.10 -4.56
CA ALA A 122 22.79 -21.77 -5.42
C ALA A 122 24.11 -22.04 -4.70
N ALA A 123 24.24 -21.59 -3.44
CA ALA A 123 25.43 -21.83 -2.63
C ALA A 123 25.70 -23.33 -2.41
N LYS A 124 24.65 -24.12 -2.11
CA LYS A 124 24.76 -25.58 -2.00
C LYS A 124 25.24 -26.22 -3.31
N ARG A 125 24.68 -25.80 -4.44
CA ARG A 125 25.07 -26.33 -5.77
C ARG A 125 26.54 -26.03 -6.07
N ILE A 126 26.99 -24.79 -5.82
CA ILE A 126 28.40 -24.40 -6.00
C ILE A 126 29.30 -25.24 -5.09
N ALA A 127 28.95 -25.41 -3.81
CA ALA A 127 29.74 -26.21 -2.88
C ALA A 127 29.89 -27.66 -3.35
N THR A 128 28.82 -28.29 -3.85
CA THR A 128 28.87 -29.65 -4.40
C THR A 128 29.76 -29.72 -5.64
N GLN A 129 29.64 -28.78 -6.57
CA GLN A 129 30.47 -28.73 -7.77
C GLN A 129 31.95 -28.51 -7.43
N SER A 130 32.25 -27.62 -6.46
CA SER A 130 33.61 -27.38 -5.99
C SER A 130 34.24 -28.62 -5.37
N ARG A 131 33.47 -29.43 -4.62
CA ARG A 131 33.93 -30.72 -4.08
C ARG A 131 34.24 -31.70 -5.21
N ALA A 132 33.32 -31.89 -6.14
CA ALA A 132 33.52 -32.78 -7.29
C ALA A 132 34.76 -32.39 -8.12
N LEU A 133 34.98 -31.08 -8.33
CA LEU A 133 36.15 -30.57 -9.02
C LEU A 133 37.44 -30.81 -8.24
N ALA A 134 37.43 -30.66 -6.91
CA ALA A 134 38.58 -30.96 -6.07
C ALA A 134 38.92 -32.46 -6.10
N ASP A 135 37.92 -33.34 -6.06
CA ASP A 135 38.09 -34.79 -6.15
C ASP A 135 38.63 -35.20 -7.52
N HIS A 136 38.09 -34.62 -8.60
CA HIS A 136 38.62 -34.84 -9.95
C HIS A 136 40.07 -34.39 -10.10
N LYS A 137 40.44 -33.22 -9.55
CA LYS A 137 41.84 -32.75 -9.52
C LYS A 137 42.76 -33.69 -8.73
N ARG A 138 42.29 -34.24 -7.61
CA ARG A 138 43.04 -35.22 -6.82
C ARG A 138 43.25 -36.51 -7.61
N PHE A 139 42.20 -37.01 -8.27
CA PHE A 139 42.28 -38.18 -9.15
C PHE A 139 43.31 -37.98 -10.27
N LEU A 140 43.23 -36.88 -11.02
CA LEU A 140 44.19 -36.58 -12.09
C LEU A 140 45.63 -36.50 -11.57
N ARG A 141 45.84 -35.93 -10.38
CA ARG A 141 47.17 -35.89 -9.76
C ARG A 141 47.68 -37.29 -9.39
N ALA A 142 46.82 -38.16 -8.86
CA ALA A 142 47.20 -39.53 -8.54
C ALA A 142 47.59 -40.33 -9.79
N VAL A 143 46.80 -40.20 -10.86
CA VAL A 143 47.11 -40.80 -12.18
C VAL A 143 48.44 -40.30 -12.72
N GLY A 144 48.67 -38.98 -12.74
CA GLY A 144 49.90 -38.39 -13.26
C GLY A 144 51.15 -38.70 -12.44
N THR A 145 51.01 -39.06 -11.17
CA THR A 145 52.14 -39.45 -10.29
C THR A 145 52.38 -40.96 -10.23
N GLY A 146 51.63 -41.76 -11.01
CA GLY A 146 51.78 -43.22 -11.05
C GLY A 146 51.32 -43.93 -9.77
N LYS A 147 50.67 -43.22 -8.84
CA LYS A 147 50.12 -43.76 -7.58
C LYS A 147 48.67 -44.18 -7.75
N VAL A 148 48.40 -45.02 -8.75
CA VAL A 148 47.10 -45.69 -8.90
C VAL A 148 47.40 -47.18 -8.96
N GLU A 149 47.04 -47.90 -7.89
CA GLU A 149 47.04 -49.36 -7.93
C GLU A 149 46.06 -49.81 -9.01
N ARG A 150 46.54 -50.66 -9.91
CA ARG A 150 45.77 -51.26 -11.00
C ARG A 150 45.10 -52.53 -10.53
#